data_AF-A0A933VBF5-F1
#
_entry.id   AF-A0A933VBF5-F1
#
_cell.length_a   1.000
_cell.length_b   1.000
_cell.length_c   1.000
_cell.angle_alpha   90.00
_cell.angle_beta   90.00
_cell.angle_gamma   90.00
#
_symmetry.space_group_name_H-M   'P 1'
#
loop_
_entity.id
_entity.type
_entity.pdbx_description
1 polymer ?
#
loop_
_entity_poly.entity_id
_entity_poly.type
_entity_poly.pdbx_seq_one_letter_code
_entity_poly.pdbx_strand_id
1 'polypeptide(L)'
;MAAKKMNAFYAQSGGVTAVINASACGVIETARKHKDKIGKVYAGRNGIIGALTEDLIDTSKESASAIAALRHTPSGAFGSCRYKLKSLEAKKIMDAGGLVRDDIIIGLVKDRLKEADCKSGYMFDGFPRTIPQAEAMKDAGVPIDYVLEIDVPDSEIVT
;
A
#
# COMPACT_ATOMS: atom_id res chain seq x y z
N MET A 1 26.26 17.34 -5.29
CA MET A 1 24.87 17.81 -5.48
C MET A 1 23.98 17.10 -4.48
N ALA A 2 23.07 17.77 -3.79
CA ALA A 2 22.10 17.10 -2.92
C ALA A 2 21.15 16.24 -3.78
N ALA A 3 20.90 14.99 -3.38
CA ALA A 3 19.99 14.11 -4.10
C ALA A 3 18.58 14.72 -4.19
N LYS A 4 17.96 14.65 -5.37
CA LYS A 4 16.60 15.16 -5.60
C LYS A 4 15.61 14.35 -4.74
N LYS A 5 14.87 15.02 -3.86
CA LYS A 5 13.86 14.39 -3.00
C LYS A 5 12.68 13.91 -3.85
N MET A 6 12.25 12.67 -3.62
CA MET A 6 11.12 12.08 -4.33
C MET A 6 9.82 12.41 -3.62
N ASN A 7 8.77 12.72 -4.38
CA ASN A 7 7.42 12.85 -3.85
C ASN A 7 6.85 11.46 -3.55
N ALA A 8 5.92 11.38 -2.61
CA ALA A 8 5.18 10.16 -2.30
C ALA A 8 3.76 10.24 -2.87
N PHE A 9 3.20 9.07 -3.20
CA PHE A 9 1.81 8.90 -3.60
C PHE A 9 1.11 7.98 -2.60
N TYR A 10 -0.11 8.34 -2.19
CA TYR A 10 -0.96 7.58 -1.29
C TYR A 10 -2.33 7.34 -1.94
N ALA A 11 -2.92 6.17 -1.77
CA ALA A 11 -4.27 5.88 -2.27
C ALA A 11 -4.97 4.87 -1.37
N GLN A 12 -6.26 5.10 -1.14
CA GLN A 12 -7.14 4.15 -0.44
C GLN A 12 -7.79 3.23 -1.47
N SER A 13 -7.82 1.92 -1.19
CA SER A 13 -8.41 0.92 -2.10
C SER A 13 -9.32 -0.02 -1.34
N GLY A 14 -10.36 -0.52 -2.02
CA GLY A 14 -11.32 -1.45 -1.45
C GLY A 14 -12.43 -0.77 -0.63
N GLY A 15 -13.07 -1.55 0.24
CA GLY A 15 -14.05 -1.01 1.19
C GLY A 15 -13.36 -0.16 2.24
N VAL A 16 -13.88 1.04 2.49
CA VAL A 16 -13.35 1.94 3.52
C VAL A 16 -13.69 1.39 4.91
N THR A 17 -12.77 1.59 5.87
CA THR A 17 -12.95 1.16 7.26
C THR A 17 -13.08 2.36 8.19
N ALA A 18 -13.39 2.13 9.47
CA ALA A 18 -13.42 3.20 10.48
C ALA A 18 -12.05 3.85 10.71
N VAL A 19 -10.96 3.14 10.42
CA VAL A 19 -9.59 3.54 10.76
C VAL A 19 -8.69 3.86 9.57
N ILE A 20 -9.14 3.69 8.34
CA ILE A 20 -8.30 3.88 7.14
C ILE A 20 -7.72 5.31 7.03
N ASN A 21 -8.38 6.30 7.62
CA ASN A 21 -7.88 7.67 7.68
C ASN A 21 -6.82 7.87 8.77
N ALA A 22 -6.77 7.04 9.82
CA ALA A 22 -5.68 7.07 10.79
C ALA A 22 -4.36 6.62 10.14
N SER A 23 -4.39 5.60 9.28
CA SER A 23 -3.24 5.23 8.46
C SER A 23 -2.82 6.37 7.52
N ALA A 24 -3.79 7.02 6.86
CA ALA A 24 -3.54 8.17 6.00
C ALA A 24 -2.87 9.33 6.77
N CYS A 25 -3.38 9.63 7.97
CA CYS A 25 -2.81 10.61 8.90
C CYS A 25 -1.34 10.27 9.20
N GLY A 26 -1.06 9.02 9.60
CA GLY A 26 0.27 8.55 9.94
C GLY A 26 1.27 8.71 8.79
N VAL A 27 0.87 8.35 7.57
CA VAL A 27 1.69 8.52 6.36
C VAL A 27 2.01 10.01 6.11
N ILE A 28 0.98 10.87 6.11
CA ILE A 28 1.14 12.29 5.77
C ILE A 28 1.95 13.02 6.86
N GLU A 29 1.66 12.79 8.14
CA GLU A 29 2.40 13.40 9.25
C GLU A 29 3.87 12.97 9.26
N THR A 30 4.14 11.69 9.02
CA THR A 30 5.51 11.16 8.99
C THR A 30 6.29 11.74 7.82
N ALA A 31 5.70 11.79 6.62
CA ALA A 31 6.34 12.46 5.47
C ALA A 31 6.59 13.94 5.72
N ARG A 32 5.67 14.65 6.39
CA ARG A 32 5.84 16.06 6.80
C ARG A 32 6.96 16.25 7.83
N LYS A 33 7.20 15.27 8.71
CA LYS A 33 8.32 15.29 9.67
C LYS A 33 9.66 15.04 8.99
N HIS A 34 9.69 14.19 7.96
CA HIS A 34 10.89 13.81 7.22
C HIS A 34 11.02 14.53 5.87
N LYS A 35 10.79 15.85 5.83
CA LYS A 35 10.95 16.68 4.61
C LYS A 35 12.38 16.70 4.07
N ASP A 36 13.35 16.29 4.87
CA ASP A 36 14.74 16.05 4.46
C ASP A 36 14.85 14.84 3.52
N LYS A 37 13.94 13.86 3.62
CA LYS A 37 13.95 12.60 2.85
C LYS A 37 12.82 12.51 1.82
N ILE A 38 11.62 12.98 2.17
CA ILE A 38 10.40 12.85 1.36
C ILE A 38 9.94 14.24 0.92
N GLY A 39 9.58 14.35 -0.35
CA GLY A 39 8.98 15.55 -0.94
C GLY A 39 7.52 15.74 -0.52
N LYS A 40 6.67 16.14 -1.46
CA LYS A 40 5.22 16.24 -1.23
C LYS A 40 4.58 14.85 -1.19
N VAL A 41 3.48 14.72 -0.44
CA VAL A 41 2.58 13.57 -0.52
C VAL A 41 1.36 13.96 -1.34
N TYR A 42 1.13 13.25 -2.44
CA TYR A 42 -0.08 13.34 -3.24
C TYR A 42 -1.01 12.18 -2.90
N ALA A 43 -2.31 12.45 -2.75
CA ALA A 43 -3.31 11.39 -2.61
C ALA A 43 -4.09 11.21 -3.93
N GLY A 44 -4.36 9.98 -4.34
CA GLY A 44 -5.22 9.71 -5.49
C GLY A 44 -6.69 9.89 -5.13
N ARG A 45 -7.42 10.73 -5.87
CA ARG A 45 -8.87 10.85 -5.67
C ARG A 45 -9.55 9.54 -6.06
N ASN A 46 -10.42 9.03 -5.19
CA ASN A 46 -11.10 7.74 -5.39
C ASN A 46 -10.11 6.57 -5.57
N GLY A 47 -9.01 6.59 -4.80
CA GLY A 47 -8.02 5.53 -4.80
C GLY A 47 -7.13 5.54 -6.04
N ILE A 48 -6.83 4.34 -6.57
CA ILE A 48 -5.90 4.19 -7.69
C ILE A 48 -6.39 4.82 -9.00
N ILE A 49 -7.72 4.97 -9.16
CA ILE A 49 -8.29 5.63 -10.34
C ILE A 49 -7.77 7.06 -10.47
N GLY A 50 -7.71 7.83 -9.37
CA GLY A 50 -7.16 9.18 -9.40
C GLY A 50 -5.71 9.25 -9.86
N ALA A 51 -4.91 8.21 -9.60
CA ALA A 51 -3.57 8.12 -10.18
C ALA A 51 -3.62 7.90 -11.70
N LEU A 52 -4.48 6.98 -12.16
CA LEU A 52 -4.62 6.63 -13.58
C LEU A 52 -5.22 7.77 -14.42
N THR A 53 -6.05 8.62 -13.80
CA THR A 53 -6.70 9.76 -14.46
C THR A 53 -6.05 11.10 -14.12
N GLU A 54 -4.88 11.09 -13.47
CA GLU A 54 -4.15 12.29 -13.02
C GLU A 54 -4.97 13.25 -12.13
N ASP A 55 -5.99 12.73 -11.44
CA ASP A 55 -6.79 13.45 -10.44
C ASP A 55 -6.18 13.26 -9.04
N LEU A 56 -5.16 14.09 -8.77
CA LEU A 56 -4.34 14.04 -7.56
C LEU A 56 -4.69 15.17 -6.59
N ILE A 57 -4.74 14.83 -5.31
CA ILE A 57 -4.91 15.76 -4.19
C ILE A 57 -3.53 16.09 -3.62
N ASP A 58 -3.12 17.37 -3.70
CA ASP A 58 -1.90 17.85 -3.04
C ASP A 58 -2.17 18.04 -1.53
N THR A 59 -1.81 17.03 -0.73
CA THR A 59 -2.05 17.07 0.72
C THR A 59 -1.24 18.15 1.44
N SER A 60 -0.26 18.79 0.80
CA SER A 60 0.47 19.91 1.40
C SER A 60 -0.38 21.18 1.53
N LYS A 61 -1.52 21.24 0.83
CA LYS A 61 -2.50 22.33 0.94
C LYS A 61 -3.42 22.19 2.16
N GLU A 62 -3.46 21.01 2.77
CA GLU A 62 -4.27 20.75 3.96
C GLU A 62 -3.57 21.25 5.22
N SER A 63 -4.32 21.84 6.15
CA SER A 63 -3.76 22.30 7.42
C SER A 63 -3.25 21.14 8.28
N ALA A 64 -2.39 21.42 9.26
CA ALA A 64 -1.95 20.41 10.22
C ALA A 64 -3.13 19.84 11.03
N SER A 65 -4.10 20.68 11.42
CA SER A 65 -5.29 20.26 12.13
C SER A 65 -6.23 19.40 11.27
N ALA A 66 -6.38 19.72 9.98
CA ALA A 66 -7.17 18.91 9.05
C ALA A 66 -6.57 17.51 8.87
N ILE A 67 -5.25 17.41 8.73
CA ILE A 67 -4.57 16.11 8.67
C ILE A 67 -4.70 15.36 10.01
N ALA A 68 -4.51 16.02 11.15
CA ALA A 68 -4.63 15.37 12.46
C ALA A 68 -6.06 14.84 12.71
N ALA A 69 -7.09 15.56 12.24
CA ALA A 69 -8.49 15.14 12.36
C ALA A 69 -8.80 13.82 11.63
N LEU A 70 -8.01 13.45 10.61
CA LEU A 70 -8.15 12.17 9.92
C LEU A 70 -8.01 10.97 10.88
N ARG A 71 -7.24 11.10 11.96
CA ARG A 71 -7.10 10.05 12.99
C ARG A 71 -8.43 9.62 13.62
N HIS A 72 -9.42 10.51 13.61
CA HIS A 72 -10.74 10.26 14.21
C HIS A 72 -11.89 10.40 13.21
N THR A 73 -11.58 10.41 11.90
CA THR A 73 -12.58 10.51 10.84
C THR A 73 -12.77 9.15 10.17
N PRO A 74 -13.95 8.51 10.22
CA PRO A 74 -14.18 7.24 9.55
C PRO A 74 -14.27 7.40 8.03
N SER A 75 -14.43 6.28 7.31
CA SER A 75 -14.50 6.23 5.83
C SER A 75 -13.19 6.65 5.16
N GLY A 76 -13.20 6.85 3.83
CA GLY A 76 -12.00 7.24 3.07
C GLY A 76 -12.01 8.73 2.74
N ALA A 77 -11.19 9.53 3.42
CA ALA A 77 -11.13 10.98 3.26
C ALA A 77 -10.70 11.43 1.85
N PHE A 78 -10.00 10.57 1.10
CA PHE A 78 -9.60 10.83 -0.29
C PHE A 78 -10.46 10.09 -1.31
N GLY A 79 -11.49 9.38 -0.84
CA GLY A 79 -12.24 8.42 -1.63
C GLY A 79 -11.46 7.12 -1.87
N SER A 80 -12.18 6.07 -2.19
CA SER A 80 -11.63 4.75 -2.52
C SER A 80 -12.31 4.20 -3.76
N CYS A 81 -11.68 3.21 -4.40
CA CYS A 81 -12.33 2.42 -5.44
C CYS A 81 -12.00 0.93 -5.26
N ARG A 82 -12.83 0.07 -5.87
CA ARG A 82 -12.57 -1.38 -5.98
C ARG A 82 -11.87 -1.74 -7.30
N TYR A 83 -11.15 -0.78 -7.89
CA TYR A 83 -10.37 -1.03 -9.09
C TYR A 83 -9.09 -1.78 -8.73
N LYS A 84 -8.94 -2.99 -9.26
CA LYS A 84 -7.74 -3.81 -9.06
C LYS A 84 -6.85 -3.67 -10.29
N LEU A 85 -5.65 -3.12 -10.11
CA LEU A 85 -4.56 -3.26 -11.09
C LEU A 85 -4.23 -4.76 -11.17
N LYS A 86 -4.52 -5.42 -12.30
CA LYS A 86 -4.31 -6.88 -12.44
C LYS A 86 -3.64 -7.23 -13.76
N SER A 87 -2.83 -8.28 -13.71
CA SER A 87 -2.50 -9.08 -14.89
C SER A 87 -3.76 -9.79 -15.42
N LEU A 88 -3.79 -10.07 -16.72
CA LEU A 88 -4.97 -10.59 -17.42
C LEU A 88 -5.48 -11.93 -16.82
N GLU A 89 -4.56 -12.80 -16.39
CA GLU A 89 -4.87 -14.15 -15.89
C GLU A 89 -5.50 -14.15 -14.49
N ALA A 90 -4.96 -13.36 -13.55
CA ALA A 90 -5.55 -13.20 -12.22
C ALA A 90 -6.93 -12.53 -12.27
N LYS A 91 -7.18 -11.70 -13.31
CA LYS A 91 -8.49 -11.09 -13.54
C LYS A 91 -9.54 -12.14 -13.90
N LYS A 92 -9.26 -13.03 -14.87
CA LYS A 92 -10.21 -14.06 -15.35
C LYS A 92 -10.73 -14.97 -14.24
N ILE A 93 -9.85 -15.47 -13.37
CA ILE A 93 -10.22 -16.41 -12.29
C ILE A 93 -11.13 -15.74 -11.26
N MET A 94 -10.80 -14.50 -10.89
CA MET A 94 -11.61 -13.75 -9.92
C MET A 94 -12.93 -13.26 -10.49
N ASP A 95 -12.97 -12.87 -11.76
CA ASP A 95 -14.20 -12.44 -12.43
C ASP A 95 -15.18 -13.62 -12.57
N ALA A 96 -14.67 -14.85 -12.61
CA ALA A 96 -15.45 -16.08 -12.51
C ALA A 96 -15.84 -16.48 -11.06
N GLY A 97 -15.55 -15.65 -10.06
CA GLY A 97 -15.82 -15.94 -8.64
C GLY A 97 -14.86 -16.94 -8.00
N GLY A 98 -13.80 -17.35 -8.71
CA GLY A 98 -12.79 -18.27 -8.21
C GLY A 98 -11.81 -17.60 -7.23
N LEU A 99 -11.35 -18.38 -6.26
CA LEU A 99 -10.23 -18.01 -5.41
C LEU A 99 -8.93 -18.12 -6.22
N VAL A 100 -8.07 -17.11 -6.11
CA VAL A 100 -6.73 -17.17 -6.71
C VAL A 100 -5.91 -18.15 -5.89
N ARG A 101 -5.48 -19.24 -6.52
CA ARG A 101 -4.68 -20.28 -5.88
C ARG A 101 -3.26 -19.77 -5.57
N ASP A 102 -2.64 -20.37 -4.55
CA ASP A 102 -1.30 -19.99 -4.08
C ASP A 102 -0.24 -20.06 -5.18
N ASP A 103 -0.29 -21.08 -6.05
CA ASP A 103 0.62 -21.25 -7.19
C ASP A 103 0.62 -20.05 -8.16
N ILE A 104 -0.56 -19.48 -8.42
CA ILE A 104 -0.71 -18.28 -9.25
C ILE A 104 -0.10 -17.06 -8.55
N ILE A 105 -0.39 -16.88 -7.25
CA ILE A 105 0.17 -15.76 -6.47
C ILE A 105 1.70 -15.84 -6.44
N ILE A 106 2.24 -17.04 -6.20
CA ILE A 106 3.69 -17.31 -6.21
C ILE A 106 4.28 -16.96 -7.57
N GLY A 107 3.64 -17.36 -8.67
CA GLY A 107 4.07 -16.99 -10.03
C GLY A 107 4.14 -15.48 -10.24
N LEU A 108 3.09 -14.76 -9.83
CA LEU A 108 3.03 -13.29 -9.94
C LEU A 108 4.13 -12.61 -9.14
N VAL A 109 4.40 -13.08 -7.91
CA VAL A 109 5.48 -12.55 -7.06
C VAL A 109 6.83 -12.80 -7.73
N LYS A 110 7.09 -14.03 -8.19
CA LYS A 110 8.35 -14.38 -8.86
C LYS A 110 8.63 -13.53 -10.09
N ASP A 111 7.62 -13.29 -10.92
CA ASP A 111 7.78 -12.46 -12.11
C ASP A 111 8.01 -11.00 -11.74
N ARG A 112 7.30 -10.49 -10.73
CA ARG A 112 7.46 -9.11 -10.27
C ARG A 112 8.85 -8.82 -9.71
N LEU A 113 9.45 -9.77 -9.00
CA LEU A 113 10.79 -9.63 -8.40
C LEU A 113 11.91 -9.55 -9.45
N LYS A 114 11.67 -9.95 -10.70
CA LYS A 114 12.66 -9.86 -11.79
C LYS A 114 12.83 -8.44 -12.35
N GLU A 115 11.88 -7.55 -12.06
CA GLU A 115 11.88 -6.18 -12.57
C GLU A 115 13.03 -5.35 -11.99
N ALA A 116 13.46 -4.34 -12.75
CA ALA A 116 14.67 -3.57 -12.43
C ALA A 116 14.58 -2.80 -11.11
N ASP A 117 13.38 -2.38 -10.70
CA ASP A 117 13.14 -1.64 -9.47
C ASP A 117 13.22 -2.52 -8.21
N CYS A 118 12.99 -3.84 -8.33
CA CYS A 118 13.16 -4.78 -7.23
C CYS A 118 14.63 -5.05 -6.87
N LYS A 119 15.58 -4.65 -7.72
CA LYS A 119 17.03 -4.80 -7.45
C LYS A 119 17.51 -3.97 -6.26
N SER A 120 16.84 -2.85 -5.97
CA SER A 120 17.14 -2.01 -4.79
C SER A 120 16.45 -2.50 -3.51
N GLY A 121 15.71 -3.60 -3.57
CA GLY A 121 14.94 -4.16 -2.46
C GLY A 121 13.44 -4.14 -2.73
N TYR A 122 12.70 -4.82 -1.85
CA TYR A 122 11.26 -4.95 -1.91
C TYR A 122 10.70 -5.14 -0.50
N MET A 123 9.40 -4.84 -0.34
CA MET A 123 8.66 -5.07 0.89
C MET A 123 7.45 -5.94 0.55
N PHE A 124 7.28 -7.02 1.30
CA PHE A 124 6.05 -7.80 1.25
C PHE A 124 5.10 -7.31 2.34
N ASP A 125 3.91 -6.89 1.93
CA ASP A 125 2.83 -6.49 2.83
C ASP A 125 1.67 -7.50 2.69
N GLY A 126 1.32 -8.14 3.80
CA GLY A 126 0.31 -9.19 3.83
C GLY A 126 0.65 -10.36 2.90
N PHE A 127 1.91 -10.70 2.70
CA PHE A 127 2.39 -11.89 2.01
C PHE A 127 3.76 -12.30 2.60
N PRO A 128 4.08 -13.59 2.74
CA PRO A 128 3.20 -14.75 2.62
C PRO A 128 2.14 -14.78 3.75
N ARG A 129 0.95 -15.30 3.47
CA ARG A 129 -0.15 -15.47 4.45
C ARG A 129 -0.36 -16.91 4.90
N THR A 130 0.21 -17.87 4.17
CA THR A 130 0.07 -19.31 4.43
C THR A 130 1.45 -19.97 4.46
N ILE A 131 1.56 -21.11 5.15
CA ILE A 131 2.80 -21.91 5.17
C ILE A 131 3.24 -22.30 3.74
N PRO A 132 2.34 -22.80 2.85
CA PRO A 132 2.74 -23.11 1.47
C PRO A 132 3.31 -21.93 0.69
N GLN A 133 2.79 -20.71 0.90
CA GLN A 133 3.35 -19.51 0.26
C GLN A 133 4.77 -19.22 0.75
N ALA A 134 5.02 -19.35 2.06
CA ALA A 134 6.34 -19.15 2.65
C ALA A 134 7.36 -20.20 2.17
N GLU A 135 6.96 -21.47 2.12
CA GLU A 135 7.79 -22.56 1.58
C GLU A 135 8.14 -22.30 0.11
N ALA A 136 7.18 -21.88 -0.70
CA ALA A 136 7.42 -21.58 -2.11
C ALA A 136 8.36 -20.39 -2.33
N MET A 137 8.38 -19.39 -1.44
CA MET A 137 9.36 -18.30 -1.48
C MET A 137 10.76 -18.80 -1.16
N LYS A 138 10.88 -19.67 -0.16
CA LYS A 138 12.15 -20.31 0.21
C LYS A 138 12.69 -21.14 -0.95
N ASP A 139 11.88 -21.99 -1.56
CA ASP A 139 12.26 -22.83 -2.70
C ASP A 139 12.62 -22.01 -3.94
N ALA A 140 12.03 -20.83 -4.08
CA ALA A 140 12.34 -19.88 -5.14
C ALA A 140 13.64 -19.09 -4.92
N GLY A 141 14.28 -19.25 -3.76
CA GLY A 141 15.46 -18.48 -3.39
C GLY A 141 15.16 -16.98 -3.24
N VAL A 142 13.94 -16.61 -2.83
CA VAL A 142 13.60 -15.21 -2.53
C VAL A 142 14.16 -14.86 -1.16
N PRO A 143 15.20 -14.01 -1.05
CA PRO A 143 15.76 -13.65 0.25
C PRO A 143 14.78 -12.79 1.05
N ILE A 144 14.72 -13.05 2.36
CA ILE A 144 14.02 -12.21 3.34
C ILE A 144 15.06 -11.80 4.37
N ASP A 145 15.49 -10.54 4.29
CA ASP A 145 16.53 -10.02 5.19
C ASP A 145 15.97 -9.72 6.59
N TYR A 146 14.73 -9.25 6.66
CA TYR A 146 14.08 -8.84 7.91
C TYR A 146 12.60 -9.20 7.91
N VAL A 147 12.08 -9.54 9.09
CA VAL A 147 10.65 -9.70 9.37
C VAL A 147 10.28 -8.68 10.43
N LEU A 148 9.29 -7.83 10.13
CA LEU A 148 8.77 -6.85 11.08
C LEU A 148 7.44 -7.34 11.62
N GLU A 149 7.45 -7.80 12.87
CA GLU A 149 6.24 -8.08 13.64
C GLU A 149 5.83 -6.82 14.39
N ILE A 150 4.58 -6.41 14.22
CA ILE A 150 3.99 -5.28 14.94
C ILE A 150 3.03 -5.87 15.97
N ASP A 151 3.52 -6.03 17.20
CA ASP A 151 2.72 -6.46 18.34
C ASP A 151 2.05 -5.23 18.98
N VAL A 152 0.73 -5.18 18.95
CA VAL A 152 -0.09 -4.08 19.47
C VAL A 152 -1.13 -4.67 20.42
N PRO A 153 -1.18 -4.22 21.68
CA PRO A 153 -2.21 -4.68 22.62
C PRO A 153 -3.62 -4.41 22.07
N ASP A 154 -4.54 -5.36 22.27
CA ASP A 154 -5.94 -5.25 21.82
C ASP A 154 -6.61 -3.95 22.29
N SER A 155 -6.23 -3.42 23.45
CA SER A 155 -6.74 -2.15 23.99
C SER A 155 -6.42 -0.93 23.13
N GLU A 156 -5.39 -1.00 22.29
CA GLU A 156 -4.98 0.06 21.36
C GLU A 156 -5.63 -0.12 19.97
N ILE A 157 -6.28 -1.26 19.71
CA ILE A 157 -6.97 -1.53 18.45
C ILE A 157 -8.32 -0.81 18.46
N VAL A 158 -8.38 0.32 17.74
CA VAL A 158 -9.64 1.04 17.53
C VAL A 158 -10.42 0.34 16.43
N THR A 159 -11.53 -0.33 16.76
CA THR A 159 -12.46 -0.96 15.81
C THR A 159 -13.63 -0.07 15.45
#